data_AF-A0A536WNF3-F1
#
_entry.id   AF-A0A536WNF3-F1
#
_cell.length_a   1.000
_cell.length_b   1.000
_cell.length_c   1.000
_cell.angle_alpha   90.00
_cell.angle_beta   90.00
_cell.angle_gamma   90.00
#
_symmetry.space_group_name_H-M   'P 1'
#
loop_
_entity.id
_entity.type
_entity.pdbx_description
1 polymer ?
#
loop_
_entity_poly.entity_id
_entity_poly.type
_entity_poly.pdbx_seq_one_letter_code
_entity_poly.pdbx_strand_id
1 'polypeptide(L)'
;FLALGVGFGTLAIPLAFDGRITSAAWALEGAAIVWVSARQARVLGLAFGLALQFAAGTAFLFDVEKGYGPTPLLNSFYLGCAFVALGGLFCSAYLERRRGESTQSWEPSVAALLLVWGALWWAAGGLHEIHRHLSTDVQVHAALVYLATSAAAFSLLSKSLSWQSARWPAYTIAPIAAVVLLREINDRSHPFANWGWLAWPLAWVEHLWVLRRHEQQDQELHQWLHAVGLWLLAVVACWEFAWQIDRAVEGKRVWPLIAWAVVPAVILALLTASPTRRRWPISQHERSYLLYGAVPLAVFLAAWTIYANFTSDGDPAPLPYVPLLNPLDIAQALVFVIVAYWLMTLRTLGYVEKQGPAPIALYAAFGGANFIWVNGVLLRTLHHWADVPFQLDAMLRSVLVQAALSLFWSILALAIMVFATRRALRELWLTGAALMGVVVVKLFLVDLSNVGTVERIVSFIGVGVLMLVIGYLSPVPPRFRTEDLK
;
A
#
# COMPACT_ATOMS: atom_id res chain seq x y z
N PHE A 1 -54.11 6.42 -26.90
CA PHE A 1 -53.41 6.18 -28.18
C PHE A 1 -51.90 6.11 -28.03
N LEU A 2 -51.21 7.15 -27.53
CA LEU A 2 -49.74 7.14 -27.42
C LEU A 2 -49.16 6.02 -26.54
N ALA A 3 -49.79 5.72 -25.39
CA ALA A 3 -49.37 4.61 -24.52
C ALA A 3 -49.58 3.22 -25.14
N LEU A 4 -50.66 3.04 -25.92
CA LEU A 4 -50.90 1.81 -26.68
C LEU A 4 -49.90 1.68 -27.84
N GLY A 5 -49.59 2.78 -28.53
CA GLY A 5 -48.59 2.81 -29.61
C GLY A 5 -47.18 2.49 -29.11
N VAL A 6 -46.77 3.03 -27.95
CA VAL A 6 -45.52 2.66 -27.29
C VAL A 6 -45.56 1.17 -26.90
N GLY A 7 -46.61 0.70 -26.22
CA GLY A 7 -46.71 -0.71 -25.82
C GLY A 7 -46.66 -1.69 -27.00
N PHE A 8 -47.33 -1.39 -28.11
CA PHE A 8 -47.25 -2.20 -29.33
C PHE A 8 -45.88 -2.08 -30.02
N GLY A 9 -45.24 -0.91 -29.99
CA GLY A 9 -43.88 -0.71 -30.48
C GLY A 9 -42.86 -1.55 -29.71
N THR A 10 -42.92 -1.50 -28.37
CA THR A 10 -42.06 -2.30 -27.49
C THR A 10 -42.22 -3.82 -27.75
N LEU A 11 -43.45 -4.28 -28.02
CA LEU A 11 -43.75 -5.68 -28.34
C LEU A 11 -43.37 -6.09 -29.77
N ALA A 12 -43.38 -5.15 -30.73
CA ALA A 12 -43.05 -5.44 -32.11
C ALA A 12 -41.55 -5.73 -32.32
N ILE A 13 -40.67 -5.12 -31.52
CA ILE A 13 -39.22 -5.28 -31.69
C ILE A 13 -38.76 -6.73 -31.42
N PRO A 14 -39.11 -7.40 -30.31
CA PRO A 14 -38.80 -8.82 -30.08
C PRO A 14 -39.36 -9.77 -31.13
N LEU A 15 -40.47 -9.38 -31.77
CA LEU A 15 -41.13 -10.17 -32.80
C LEU A 15 -40.45 -10.03 -34.17
N ALA A 16 -39.70 -8.95 -34.38
CA ALA A 16 -39.07 -8.63 -35.66
C ALA A 16 -37.55 -8.81 -35.67
N PHE A 17 -36.89 -8.80 -34.51
CA PHE A 17 -35.44 -8.81 -34.39
C PHE A 17 -34.94 -9.80 -33.33
N ASP A 18 -33.67 -10.21 -33.45
CA ASP A 18 -33.00 -11.04 -32.45
C ASP A 18 -32.95 -10.34 -31.07
N GLY A 19 -32.79 -11.14 -30.00
CA GLY A 19 -32.84 -10.68 -28.62
C GLY A 19 -31.88 -9.53 -28.31
N ARG A 20 -30.74 -9.45 -29.00
CA ARG A 20 -29.72 -8.40 -28.82
C ARG A 20 -30.15 -7.02 -29.32
N ILE A 21 -30.69 -6.96 -30.55
CA ILE A 21 -31.22 -5.70 -31.12
C ILE A 21 -32.43 -5.27 -30.31
N THR A 22 -33.22 -6.24 -29.86
CA THR A 22 -34.36 -6.03 -28.97
C THR A 22 -33.94 -5.39 -27.65
N SER A 23 -32.94 -5.93 -26.96
CA SER A 23 -32.41 -5.35 -25.72
C SER A 23 -31.84 -3.95 -25.93
N ALA A 24 -31.08 -3.71 -27.00
CA ALA A 24 -30.54 -2.39 -27.31
C ALA A 24 -31.66 -1.36 -27.55
N ALA A 25 -32.68 -1.74 -28.32
CA ALA A 25 -33.83 -0.87 -28.60
C ALA A 25 -34.67 -0.62 -27.35
N TRP A 26 -34.94 -1.64 -26.53
CA TRP A 26 -35.62 -1.50 -25.24
C TRP A 26 -34.87 -0.60 -24.27
N ALA A 27 -33.53 -0.64 -24.24
CA ALA A 27 -32.74 0.27 -23.41
C ALA A 27 -32.90 1.74 -23.85
N LEU A 28 -32.89 2.00 -25.17
CA LEU A 28 -33.09 3.36 -25.69
C LEU A 28 -34.54 3.84 -25.49
N GLU A 29 -35.50 2.95 -25.72
CA GLU A 29 -36.93 3.22 -25.52
C GLU A 29 -37.24 3.48 -24.04
N GLY A 30 -36.72 2.65 -23.14
CA GLY A 30 -36.83 2.82 -21.69
C GLY A 30 -36.29 4.18 -21.25
N ALA A 31 -35.10 4.55 -21.72
CA ALA A 31 -34.51 5.87 -21.45
C ALA A 31 -35.35 7.03 -21.98
N ALA A 32 -35.89 6.93 -23.20
CA ALA A 32 -36.77 7.93 -23.78
C ALA A 32 -38.08 8.09 -22.98
N ILE A 33 -38.68 6.97 -22.56
CA ILE A 33 -39.90 6.96 -21.74
C ILE A 33 -39.64 7.58 -20.37
N VAL A 34 -38.52 7.25 -19.71
CA VAL A 34 -38.12 7.87 -18.44
C VAL A 34 -38.01 9.39 -18.62
N TRP A 35 -37.34 9.85 -19.67
CA TRP A 35 -37.17 11.27 -19.97
C TRP A 35 -38.49 12.01 -20.19
N VAL A 36 -39.38 11.48 -21.03
CA VAL A 36 -40.70 12.09 -21.31
C VAL A 36 -41.60 12.05 -20.08
N SER A 37 -41.69 10.90 -19.42
CA SER A 37 -42.60 10.68 -18.28
C SER A 37 -42.22 11.52 -17.09
N ALA A 38 -40.91 11.70 -16.87
CA ALA A 38 -40.37 12.64 -15.90
C ALA A 38 -40.83 14.08 -16.14
N ARG A 39 -40.73 14.58 -17.38
CA ARG A 39 -41.15 15.96 -17.74
C ARG A 39 -42.65 16.17 -17.56
N GLN A 40 -43.43 15.12 -17.75
CA GLN A 40 -44.89 15.15 -17.63
C GLN A 40 -45.38 14.82 -16.21
N ALA A 41 -44.47 14.63 -15.23
CA ALA A 41 -44.80 14.19 -13.87
C ALA A 41 -45.66 12.91 -13.82
N ARG A 42 -45.49 12.01 -14.79
CA ARG A 42 -46.25 10.75 -14.91
C ARG A 42 -45.50 9.59 -14.27
N VAL A 43 -45.85 9.27 -13.01
CA VAL A 43 -45.19 8.20 -12.24
C VAL A 43 -45.33 6.82 -12.88
N LEU A 44 -46.49 6.47 -13.43
CA LEU A 44 -46.69 5.17 -14.09
C LEU A 44 -45.83 5.01 -15.35
N GLY A 45 -45.72 6.06 -16.17
CA GLY A 45 -44.84 6.06 -17.34
C GLY A 45 -43.37 5.97 -16.94
N LEU A 46 -43.00 6.65 -15.85
CA LEU A 46 -41.66 6.60 -15.29
C LEU A 46 -41.31 5.19 -14.79
N ALA A 47 -42.22 4.55 -14.04
CA ALA A 47 -42.06 3.17 -13.56
C ALA A 47 -41.96 2.17 -14.73
N PHE A 48 -42.76 2.35 -15.79
CA PHE A 48 -42.69 1.52 -16.99
C PHE A 48 -41.34 1.67 -17.71
N GLY A 49 -40.86 2.90 -17.92
CA GLY A 49 -39.56 3.13 -18.55
C GLY A 49 -38.39 2.55 -17.75
N LEU A 50 -38.45 2.66 -16.41
CA LEU A 50 -37.47 2.03 -15.52
C LEU A 50 -37.51 0.51 -15.58
N ALA A 51 -38.70 -0.08 -15.55
CA ALA A 51 -38.87 -1.53 -15.69
C ALA A 51 -38.32 -2.02 -17.04
N LEU A 52 -38.58 -1.26 -18.12
CA LEU A 52 -38.05 -1.57 -19.45
C LEU A 52 -36.53 -1.51 -19.49
N GLN A 53 -35.89 -0.58 -18.76
CA GLN A 53 -34.43 -0.50 -18.67
C GLN A 53 -33.80 -1.75 -18.03
N PHE A 54 -34.41 -2.28 -16.96
CA PHE A 54 -33.94 -3.51 -16.33
C PHE A 54 -34.28 -4.74 -17.20
N ALA A 55 -35.48 -4.78 -17.79
CA ALA A 55 -35.90 -5.84 -18.70
C ALA A 55 -34.98 -5.95 -19.92
N ALA A 56 -34.50 -4.82 -20.46
CA ALA A 56 -33.54 -4.79 -21.56
C ALA A 56 -32.25 -5.55 -21.23
N GLY A 57 -31.63 -5.26 -20.08
CA GLY A 57 -30.40 -5.93 -19.69
C GLY A 57 -30.62 -7.37 -19.21
N THR A 58 -31.72 -7.70 -18.54
CA THR A 58 -32.01 -9.09 -18.18
C THR A 58 -32.28 -9.95 -19.42
N ALA A 59 -33.05 -9.46 -20.39
CA ALA A 59 -33.26 -10.13 -21.67
C ALA A 59 -31.93 -10.35 -22.42
N PHE A 60 -31.01 -9.38 -22.34
CA PHE A 60 -29.70 -9.49 -22.97
C PHE A 60 -28.85 -10.62 -22.38
N LEU A 61 -28.92 -10.84 -21.06
CA LEU A 61 -28.20 -11.93 -20.37
C LEU A 61 -28.63 -13.32 -20.86
N PHE A 62 -29.89 -13.48 -21.32
CA PHE A 62 -30.39 -14.75 -21.85
C PHE A 62 -29.94 -15.05 -23.29
N ASP A 63 -29.34 -14.09 -24.00
CA ASP A 63 -28.91 -14.23 -25.41
C ASP A 63 -27.39 -14.07 -25.61
N VAL A 64 -26.63 -14.20 -24.50
CA VAL A 64 -25.16 -14.05 -24.46
C VAL A 64 -24.44 -15.11 -25.31
N GLU A 65 -24.96 -16.33 -25.38
CA GLU A 65 -24.29 -17.47 -26.03
C GLU A 65 -24.32 -17.44 -27.57
N LYS A 66 -25.20 -16.62 -28.18
CA LYS A 66 -25.41 -16.62 -29.64
C LYS A 66 -24.51 -15.65 -30.39
N GLY A 67 -23.28 -16.08 -30.69
CA GLY A 67 -22.48 -15.53 -31.80
C GLY A 67 -21.80 -14.19 -31.50
N TYR A 68 -20.48 -14.21 -31.42
CA TYR A 68 -19.67 -13.00 -31.29
C TYR A 68 -19.18 -12.60 -32.68
N GLY A 69 -19.54 -11.40 -33.13
CA GLY A 69 -18.97 -10.85 -34.36
C GLY A 69 -17.45 -10.68 -34.22
N PRO A 70 -16.66 -10.88 -35.29
CA PRO A 70 -15.20 -10.82 -35.22
C PRO A 70 -14.65 -9.38 -35.14
N THR A 71 -15.50 -8.38 -35.38
CA THR A 71 -15.11 -6.97 -35.36
C THR A 71 -15.07 -6.44 -33.92
N PRO A 72 -13.90 -6.03 -33.41
CA PRO A 72 -13.80 -5.42 -32.09
C PRO A 72 -14.68 -4.18 -32.00
N LEU A 73 -15.30 -3.94 -30.84
CA LEU A 73 -16.11 -2.76 -30.50
C LEU A 73 -17.37 -2.50 -31.34
N LEU A 74 -17.55 -3.17 -32.49
CA LEU A 74 -18.70 -3.01 -33.38
C LEU A 74 -19.54 -4.28 -33.50
N ASN A 75 -19.25 -5.30 -32.67
CA ASN A 75 -20.06 -6.49 -32.60
C ASN A 75 -21.36 -6.24 -31.80
N SER A 76 -22.37 -7.06 -32.07
CA SER A 76 -23.69 -6.94 -31.45
C SER A 76 -23.68 -7.11 -29.94
N PHE A 77 -22.72 -7.85 -29.39
CA PHE A 77 -22.60 -8.05 -27.95
C PHE A 77 -22.15 -6.75 -27.26
N TYR A 78 -21.01 -6.19 -27.70
CA TYR A 78 -20.50 -4.95 -27.12
C TYR A 78 -21.48 -3.79 -27.28
N LEU A 79 -22.08 -3.64 -28.47
CA LEU A 79 -23.07 -2.59 -28.71
C LEU A 79 -24.31 -2.74 -27.82
N GLY A 80 -24.79 -3.97 -27.60
CA GLY A 80 -25.89 -4.23 -26.66
C GLY A 80 -25.55 -3.81 -25.23
N CYS A 81 -24.38 -4.23 -24.72
CA CYS A 81 -23.87 -3.78 -23.42
C CYS A 81 -23.76 -2.25 -23.35
N ALA A 82 -23.23 -1.61 -24.39
CA ALA A 82 -23.06 -0.16 -24.46
C ALA A 82 -24.41 0.57 -24.45
N PHE A 83 -25.43 0.11 -25.17
CA PHE A 83 -26.75 0.74 -25.16
C PHE A 83 -27.46 0.58 -23.81
N VAL A 84 -27.40 -0.60 -23.18
CA VAL A 84 -27.95 -0.82 -21.84
C VAL A 84 -27.24 0.07 -20.82
N ALA A 85 -25.90 0.14 -20.90
CA ALA A 85 -25.08 0.99 -20.06
C ALA A 85 -25.45 2.47 -20.21
N LEU A 86 -25.37 3.01 -21.43
CA LEU A 86 -25.64 4.41 -21.72
C LEU A 86 -27.08 4.81 -21.37
N GLY A 87 -28.06 3.94 -21.62
CA GLY A 87 -29.46 4.18 -21.20
C GLY A 87 -29.60 4.28 -19.68
N GLY A 88 -28.95 3.39 -18.93
CA GLY A 88 -28.95 3.42 -17.46
C GLY A 88 -28.25 4.66 -16.90
N LEU A 89 -27.06 4.97 -17.42
CA LEU A 89 -26.29 6.16 -17.03
C LEU A 89 -27.03 7.45 -17.36
N PHE A 90 -27.67 7.54 -18.53
CA PHE A 90 -28.50 8.67 -18.91
C PHE A 90 -29.69 8.87 -17.95
N CYS A 91 -30.44 7.80 -17.67
CA CYS A 91 -31.56 7.84 -16.73
C CYS A 91 -31.10 8.29 -15.34
N SER A 92 -29.95 7.77 -14.87
CA SER A 92 -29.36 8.17 -13.59
C SER A 92 -29.02 9.66 -13.55
N ALA A 93 -28.24 10.14 -14.52
CA ALA A 93 -27.83 11.55 -14.62
C ALA A 93 -29.04 12.49 -14.71
N TYR A 94 -30.07 12.09 -15.48
CA TYR A 94 -31.26 12.88 -15.69
C TYR A 94 -32.14 12.96 -14.44
N LEU A 95 -32.37 11.85 -13.74
CA LEU A 95 -33.13 11.82 -12.49
C LEU A 95 -32.44 12.63 -11.38
N GLU A 96 -31.12 12.53 -11.28
CA GLU A 96 -30.36 13.31 -10.30
C GLU A 96 -30.44 14.82 -10.57
N ARG A 97 -30.36 15.23 -11.84
CA ARG A 97 -30.44 16.65 -12.22
C ARG A 97 -31.79 17.28 -11.87
N ARG A 98 -32.88 16.51 -11.91
CA ARG A 98 -34.23 17.00 -11.56
C ARG A 98 -34.57 16.89 -10.07
N ARG A 99 -33.65 16.42 -9.22
CA ARG A 99 -33.93 16.15 -7.80
C ARG A 99 -34.55 17.32 -7.03
N GLY A 100 -34.32 18.57 -7.45
CA GLY A 100 -34.95 19.76 -6.88
C GLY A 100 -36.39 20.04 -7.32
N GLU A 101 -36.88 19.36 -8.36
CA GLU A 101 -38.21 19.54 -8.96
C GLU A 101 -39.19 18.42 -8.58
N SER A 102 -38.70 17.26 -8.12
CA SER A 102 -39.54 16.13 -7.76
C SER A 102 -39.80 16.03 -6.26
N THR A 103 -41.03 15.69 -5.89
CA THR A 103 -41.45 15.39 -4.51
C THR A 103 -41.29 13.91 -4.14
N GLN A 104 -40.87 13.05 -5.08
CA GLN A 104 -40.80 11.61 -4.88
C GLN A 104 -39.52 11.19 -4.14
N SER A 105 -39.66 10.54 -2.99
CA SER A 105 -38.54 10.13 -2.13
C SER A 105 -37.69 8.97 -2.68
N TRP A 106 -38.21 8.18 -3.62
CA TRP A 106 -37.55 6.99 -4.17
C TRP A 106 -36.64 7.28 -5.37
N GLU A 107 -36.80 8.43 -6.03
CA GLU A 107 -36.02 8.78 -7.24
C GLU A 107 -34.50 8.78 -7.02
N PRO A 108 -33.94 9.30 -5.90
CA PRO A 108 -32.50 9.26 -5.67
C PRO A 108 -31.94 7.84 -5.57
N SER A 109 -32.65 6.93 -4.90
CA SER A 109 -32.25 5.53 -4.76
C SER A 109 -32.27 4.82 -6.11
N VAL A 110 -33.28 5.09 -6.94
CA VAL A 110 -33.38 4.52 -8.30
C VAL A 110 -32.31 5.10 -9.21
N ALA A 111 -32.00 6.40 -9.12
CA ALA A 111 -30.89 7.01 -9.86
C ALA A 111 -29.55 6.37 -9.48
N ALA A 112 -29.31 6.11 -8.19
CA ALA A 112 -28.11 5.40 -7.74
C ALA A 112 -28.04 3.96 -8.26
N LEU A 113 -29.17 3.23 -8.24
CA LEU A 113 -29.24 1.87 -8.79
C LEU A 113 -28.95 1.85 -10.29
N LEU A 114 -29.49 2.81 -11.05
CA LEU A 114 -29.25 2.95 -12.48
C LEU A 114 -27.79 3.33 -12.81
N LEU A 115 -27.13 4.10 -11.95
CA LEU A 115 -25.70 4.38 -12.06
C LEU A 115 -24.90 3.08 -11.94
N VAL A 116 -25.15 2.30 -10.89
CA VAL A 116 -24.48 1.01 -10.65
C VAL A 116 -24.76 0.06 -11.82
N TRP A 117 -26.02 -0.06 -12.22
CA TRP A 117 -26.43 -0.89 -13.37
C TRP A 117 -25.69 -0.50 -14.64
N GLY A 118 -25.70 0.80 -14.99
CA GLY A 118 -25.04 1.29 -16.20
C GLY A 118 -23.53 1.11 -16.16
N ALA A 119 -22.89 1.37 -15.02
CA ALA A 119 -21.45 1.21 -14.83
C ALA A 119 -21.02 -0.26 -14.90
N LEU A 120 -21.82 -1.19 -14.37
CA LEU A 120 -21.57 -2.63 -14.46
C LEU A 120 -21.67 -3.12 -15.90
N TRP A 121 -22.69 -2.71 -16.65
CA TRP A 121 -22.81 -3.07 -18.08
C TRP A 121 -21.68 -2.49 -18.92
N TRP A 122 -21.26 -1.25 -18.63
CA TRP A 122 -20.11 -0.63 -19.28
C TRP A 122 -18.82 -1.40 -19.00
N ALA A 123 -18.56 -1.75 -17.73
CA ALA A 123 -17.38 -2.51 -17.34
C ALA A 123 -17.40 -3.92 -17.95
N ALA A 124 -18.52 -4.65 -17.85
CA ALA A 124 -18.66 -6.00 -18.38
C ALA A 124 -18.47 -6.06 -19.89
N GLY A 125 -19.08 -5.14 -20.65
CA GLY A 125 -18.93 -5.07 -22.10
C GLY A 125 -17.48 -4.88 -22.53
N GLY A 126 -16.76 -3.92 -21.93
CA GLY A 126 -15.36 -3.68 -22.29
C GLY A 126 -14.39 -4.76 -21.81
N LEU A 127 -14.59 -5.32 -20.61
CA LEU A 127 -13.79 -6.44 -20.12
C LEU A 127 -13.97 -7.70 -20.99
N HIS A 128 -15.19 -7.94 -21.48
CA HIS A 128 -15.46 -9.02 -22.43
C HIS A 128 -14.73 -8.80 -23.75
N GLU A 129 -14.73 -7.58 -24.30
CA GLU A 129 -13.98 -7.25 -25.51
C GLU A 129 -12.47 -7.49 -25.34
N ILE A 130 -11.91 -7.09 -24.20
CA ILE A 130 -10.51 -7.33 -23.85
C ILE A 130 -10.22 -8.82 -23.81
N HIS A 131 -11.06 -9.60 -23.12
CA HIS A 131 -10.88 -11.04 -23.00
C HIS A 131 -10.97 -11.77 -24.36
N ARG A 132 -11.83 -11.28 -25.26
CA ARG A 132 -12.07 -11.92 -26.55
C ARG A 132 -11.00 -11.64 -27.59
N HIS A 133 -10.47 -10.42 -27.61
CA HIS A 133 -9.62 -9.92 -28.71
C HIS A 133 -8.14 -9.79 -28.34
N LEU A 134 -7.80 -9.69 -27.05
CA LEU A 134 -6.40 -9.58 -26.61
C LEU A 134 -5.87 -10.91 -26.07
N SER A 135 -4.56 -11.12 -26.21
CA SER A 135 -3.88 -12.30 -25.66
C SER A 135 -3.90 -12.29 -24.13
N THR A 136 -3.95 -13.48 -23.52
CA THR A 136 -4.07 -13.67 -22.07
C THR A 136 -3.04 -12.85 -21.28
N ASP A 137 -1.81 -12.74 -21.81
CA ASP A 137 -0.69 -12.04 -21.18
C ASP A 137 -0.92 -10.55 -20.94
N VAL A 138 -1.69 -9.89 -21.84
CA VAL A 138 -1.93 -8.43 -21.77
C VAL A 138 -3.31 -8.07 -21.22
N GLN A 139 -4.21 -9.05 -21.07
CA GLN A 139 -5.60 -8.81 -20.64
C GLN A 139 -5.69 -8.11 -19.29
N VAL A 140 -4.81 -8.43 -18.34
CA VAL A 140 -4.77 -7.83 -17.00
C VAL A 140 -4.51 -6.33 -17.08
N HIS A 141 -3.42 -5.95 -17.75
CA HIS A 141 -3.01 -4.56 -17.89
C HIS A 141 -3.94 -3.76 -18.79
N ALA A 142 -4.49 -4.37 -19.85
CA ALA A 142 -5.52 -3.77 -20.67
C ALA A 142 -6.80 -3.47 -19.87
N ALA A 143 -7.21 -4.39 -18.99
CA ALA A 143 -8.35 -4.18 -18.09
C ALA A 143 -8.08 -3.05 -17.09
N LEU A 144 -6.88 -2.97 -16.52
CA LEU A 144 -6.48 -1.86 -15.65
C LEU A 144 -6.62 -0.51 -16.35
N VAL A 145 -6.04 -0.37 -17.54
CA VAL A 145 -6.13 0.86 -18.35
C VAL A 145 -7.58 1.18 -18.68
N TYR A 146 -8.34 0.22 -19.21
CA TYR A 146 -9.73 0.43 -19.60
C TYR A 146 -10.60 0.93 -18.44
N LEU A 147 -10.51 0.26 -17.28
CA LEU A 147 -11.33 0.62 -16.12
C LEU A 147 -10.86 1.92 -15.48
N ALA A 148 -9.55 2.19 -15.43
CA ALA A 148 -9.01 3.45 -14.90
C ALA A 148 -9.40 4.65 -15.80
N THR A 149 -9.29 4.50 -17.12
CA THR A 149 -9.73 5.53 -18.08
C THR A 149 -11.25 5.71 -18.04
N SER A 150 -12.01 4.63 -17.84
CA SER A 150 -13.47 4.73 -17.63
C SER A 150 -13.80 5.52 -16.36
N ALA A 151 -13.10 5.28 -15.26
CA ALA A 151 -13.25 6.05 -14.03
C ALA A 151 -12.86 7.53 -14.22
N ALA A 152 -11.79 7.82 -14.96
CA ALA A 152 -11.42 9.18 -15.34
C ALA A 152 -12.51 9.86 -16.20
N ALA A 153 -13.13 9.13 -17.13
CA ALA A 153 -14.27 9.62 -17.91
C ALA A 153 -15.48 9.95 -17.01
N PHE A 154 -15.79 9.12 -16.02
CA PHE A 154 -16.82 9.41 -15.03
C PHE A 154 -16.51 10.69 -14.22
N SER A 155 -15.25 10.95 -13.90
CA SER A 155 -14.80 12.20 -13.27
C SER A 155 -15.00 13.42 -14.18
N LEU A 156 -14.78 13.28 -15.49
CA LEU A 156 -15.11 14.33 -16.47
C LEU A 156 -16.61 14.61 -16.49
N LEU A 157 -17.42 13.56 -16.67
CA LEU A 157 -18.88 13.62 -16.73
C LEU A 157 -19.49 14.22 -15.46
N SER A 158 -18.92 13.90 -14.29
CA SER A 158 -19.39 14.42 -13.01
C SER A 158 -19.37 15.95 -12.96
N LYS A 159 -18.32 16.57 -13.52
CA LYS A 159 -18.20 18.03 -13.57
C LYS A 159 -18.91 18.64 -14.78
N SER A 160 -18.83 18.02 -15.96
CA SER A 160 -19.39 18.59 -17.19
C SER A 160 -20.92 18.56 -17.23
N LEU A 161 -21.54 17.56 -16.59
CA LEU A 161 -23.00 17.41 -16.54
C LEU A 161 -23.60 17.80 -15.18
N SER A 162 -22.78 18.33 -14.25
CA SER A 162 -23.16 18.55 -12.85
C SER A 162 -23.74 17.29 -12.18
N TRP A 163 -23.24 16.12 -12.59
CA TRP A 163 -23.70 14.82 -12.13
C TRP A 163 -22.86 14.37 -10.92
N GLN A 164 -23.32 14.65 -9.71
CA GLN A 164 -22.50 14.45 -8.51
C GLN A 164 -22.24 12.97 -8.25
N SER A 165 -23.22 12.08 -8.48
CA SER A 165 -23.03 10.64 -8.23
C SER A 165 -22.00 9.98 -9.14
N ALA A 166 -21.71 10.54 -10.33
CA ALA A 166 -20.66 10.02 -11.22
C ALA A 166 -19.25 10.07 -10.61
N ARG A 167 -19.03 10.80 -9.51
CA ARG A 167 -17.77 10.74 -8.76
C ARG A 167 -17.49 9.36 -8.15
N TRP A 168 -18.52 8.57 -7.86
CA TRP A 168 -18.35 7.27 -7.19
C TRP A 168 -17.62 6.25 -8.07
N PRO A 169 -18.02 6.01 -9.33
CA PRO A 169 -17.19 5.26 -10.27
C PRO A 169 -15.80 5.86 -10.46
N ALA A 170 -15.65 7.19 -10.43
CA ALA A 170 -14.33 7.81 -10.56
C ALA A 170 -13.34 7.40 -9.47
N TYR A 171 -13.80 7.16 -8.23
CA TYR A 171 -12.94 6.73 -7.12
C TYR A 171 -12.59 5.24 -7.12
N THR A 172 -13.08 4.47 -8.10
CA THR A 172 -12.84 3.01 -8.17
C THR A 172 -11.45 2.63 -8.68
N ILE A 173 -10.64 3.58 -9.16
CA ILE A 173 -9.30 3.30 -9.69
C ILE A 173 -8.43 2.57 -8.66
N ALA A 174 -8.42 3.04 -7.40
CA ALA A 174 -7.64 2.43 -6.33
C ALA A 174 -8.05 0.96 -6.03
N PRO A 175 -9.34 0.63 -5.78
CA PRO A 175 -9.73 -0.77 -5.57
C PRO A 175 -9.53 -1.64 -6.83
N ILE A 176 -9.72 -1.11 -8.05
CA ILE A 176 -9.41 -1.84 -9.29
C ILE A 176 -7.92 -2.19 -9.34
N ALA A 177 -7.04 -1.22 -9.09
CA ALA A 177 -5.60 -1.42 -9.06
C ALA A 177 -5.19 -2.45 -7.98
N ALA A 178 -5.83 -2.43 -6.81
CA ALA A 178 -5.59 -3.43 -5.77
C ALA A 178 -6.00 -4.85 -6.21
N VAL A 179 -7.14 -5.02 -6.89
CA VAL A 179 -7.58 -6.31 -7.43
C VAL A 179 -6.63 -6.81 -8.52
N VAL A 180 -6.15 -5.92 -9.39
CA VAL A 180 -5.16 -6.24 -10.42
C VAL A 180 -3.86 -6.73 -9.78
N LEU A 181 -3.35 -6.01 -8.77
CA LEU A 181 -2.16 -6.41 -8.03
C LEU A 181 -2.31 -7.79 -7.39
N LEU A 182 -3.45 -8.07 -6.75
CA LEU A 182 -3.73 -9.37 -6.12
C LEU A 182 -3.80 -10.51 -7.14
N ARG A 183 -4.28 -10.24 -8.36
CA ARG A 183 -4.27 -11.20 -9.45
C ARG A 183 -2.85 -11.50 -9.91
N GLU A 184 -2.03 -10.46 -10.11
CA GLU A 184 -0.64 -10.59 -10.57
C GLU A 184 0.21 -11.45 -9.63
N ILE A 185 -0.05 -11.40 -8.31
CA ILE A 185 0.71 -12.19 -7.30
C ILE A 185 0.73 -13.68 -7.62
N ASN A 186 -0.32 -14.20 -8.28
CA ASN A 186 -0.44 -15.62 -8.61
C ASN A 186 0.32 -16.02 -9.89
N ASP A 187 0.66 -15.06 -10.77
CA ASP A 187 1.13 -15.35 -12.13
C ASP A 187 2.68 -15.43 -12.22
N ARG A 188 3.40 -15.31 -11.10
CA ARG A 188 4.89 -15.29 -11.00
C ARG A 188 5.59 -14.28 -11.93
N SER A 189 4.84 -13.36 -12.55
CA SER A 189 5.35 -12.27 -13.37
C SER A 189 5.66 -11.04 -12.50
N HIS A 190 6.31 -10.02 -13.07
CA HIS A 190 6.57 -8.75 -12.40
C HIS A 190 5.61 -7.67 -12.93
N PRO A 191 5.27 -6.63 -12.13
CA PRO A 191 4.22 -5.68 -12.49
C PRO A 191 4.44 -4.95 -13.82
N PHE A 192 5.68 -4.77 -14.29
CA PHE A 192 5.94 -4.09 -15.56
C PHE A 192 5.97 -4.99 -16.80
N ALA A 193 5.81 -6.31 -16.63
CA ALA A 193 5.70 -7.24 -17.74
C ALA A 193 4.45 -6.95 -18.60
N ASN A 194 4.42 -7.40 -19.85
CA ASN A 194 3.22 -7.43 -20.69
C ASN A 194 2.42 -6.10 -20.73
N TRP A 195 3.11 -4.98 -20.96
CA TRP A 195 2.57 -3.60 -20.95
C TRP A 195 2.23 -3.00 -19.59
N GLY A 196 2.52 -3.69 -18.49
CA GLY A 196 2.37 -3.17 -17.15
C GLY A 196 3.20 -1.90 -16.88
N TRP A 197 4.37 -1.77 -17.54
CA TRP A 197 5.20 -0.54 -17.48
C TRP A 197 4.45 0.72 -17.95
N LEU A 198 3.42 0.57 -18.78
CA LEU A 198 2.55 1.66 -19.24
C LEU A 198 1.27 1.73 -18.41
N ALA A 199 0.64 0.58 -18.13
CA ALA A 199 -0.64 0.51 -17.44
C ALA A 199 -0.57 1.05 -16.00
N TRP A 200 0.46 0.68 -15.24
CA TRP A 200 0.61 1.09 -13.84
C TRP A 200 0.83 2.61 -13.70
N PRO A 201 1.79 3.24 -14.42
CA PRO A 201 1.93 4.70 -14.38
C PRO A 201 0.69 5.44 -14.85
N LEU A 202 0.02 4.96 -15.91
CA LEU A 202 -1.19 5.61 -16.41
C LEU A 202 -2.32 5.58 -15.37
N ALA A 203 -2.60 4.43 -14.78
CA ALA A 203 -3.61 4.30 -13.73
C ALA A 203 -3.28 5.16 -12.50
N TRP A 204 -2.00 5.29 -12.14
CA TRP A 204 -1.58 6.15 -11.03
C TRP A 204 -1.75 7.64 -11.34
N VAL A 205 -1.42 8.08 -12.57
CA VAL A 205 -1.65 9.45 -13.03
C VAL A 205 -3.14 9.77 -13.07
N GLU A 206 -3.98 8.86 -13.59
CA GLU A 206 -5.43 9.02 -13.60
C GLU A 206 -6.01 9.08 -12.18
N HIS A 207 -5.53 8.23 -11.26
CA HIS A 207 -5.90 8.26 -9.84
C HIS A 207 -5.63 9.63 -9.21
N LEU A 208 -4.41 10.15 -9.36
CA LEU A 208 -4.07 11.49 -8.86
C LEU A 208 -4.88 12.59 -9.53
N TRP A 209 -5.09 12.48 -10.84
CA TRP A 209 -5.88 13.46 -11.59
C TRP A 209 -7.35 13.51 -11.10
N VAL A 210 -7.97 12.35 -10.83
CA VAL A 210 -9.32 12.26 -10.24
C VAL A 210 -9.33 12.89 -8.84
N LEU A 211 -8.37 12.57 -7.98
CA LEU A 211 -8.29 13.14 -6.63
C LEU A 211 -8.15 14.67 -6.68
N ARG A 212 -7.32 15.20 -7.57
CA ARG A 212 -7.16 16.65 -7.77
C ARG A 212 -8.46 17.32 -8.19
N ARG A 213 -9.24 16.67 -9.07
CA ARG A 213 -10.49 17.22 -9.62
C ARG A 213 -11.63 17.24 -8.59
N HIS A 214 -11.57 16.36 -7.60
CA HIS A 214 -12.60 16.20 -6.58
C HIS A 214 -12.16 16.54 -5.16
N GLU A 215 -11.00 17.19 -4.99
CA GLU A 215 -10.34 17.52 -3.71
C GLU A 215 -11.23 18.21 -2.66
N GLN A 216 -12.25 18.97 -3.07
CA GLN A 216 -13.20 19.64 -2.18
C GLN A 216 -14.35 18.74 -1.68
N GLN A 217 -14.43 17.51 -2.16
CA GLN A 217 -15.45 16.54 -1.78
C GLN A 217 -14.92 15.66 -0.63
N ASP A 218 -15.82 15.03 0.13
CA ASP A 218 -15.55 14.05 1.22
C ASP A 218 -14.07 13.93 1.65
N GLN A 219 -13.69 14.71 2.66
CA GLN A 219 -12.31 14.82 3.11
C GLN A 219 -11.76 13.49 3.66
N GLU A 220 -12.58 12.69 4.34
CA GLU A 220 -12.13 11.42 4.93
C GLU A 220 -11.83 10.40 3.84
N LEU A 221 -12.71 10.27 2.84
CA LEU A 221 -12.49 9.38 1.71
C LEU A 221 -11.21 9.76 0.95
N HIS A 222 -10.98 11.05 0.68
CA HIS A 222 -9.77 11.50 -0.01
C HIS A 222 -8.50 11.19 0.79
N GLN A 223 -8.54 11.33 2.13
CA GLN A 223 -7.40 10.99 2.97
C GLN A 223 -6.98 9.53 2.78
N TRP A 224 -7.96 8.61 2.76
CA TRP A 224 -7.71 7.20 2.51
C TRP A 224 -7.27 6.92 1.07
N LEU A 225 -7.89 7.54 0.06
CA LEU A 225 -7.53 7.32 -1.34
C LEU A 225 -6.11 7.80 -1.67
N HIS A 226 -5.64 8.90 -1.07
CA HIS A 226 -4.24 9.33 -1.16
C HIS A 226 -3.29 8.31 -0.53
N ALA A 227 -3.63 7.79 0.66
CA ALA A 227 -2.82 6.78 1.35
C ALA A 227 -2.77 5.45 0.59
N VAL A 228 -3.92 4.93 0.13
CA VAL A 228 -4.01 3.70 -0.66
C VAL A 228 -3.24 3.84 -1.98
N GLY A 229 -3.36 4.99 -2.66
CA GLY A 229 -2.59 5.25 -3.88
C GLY A 229 -1.07 5.25 -3.66
N LEU A 230 -0.61 5.72 -2.50
CA LEU A 230 0.80 5.64 -2.11
C LEU A 230 1.23 4.20 -1.81
N TRP A 231 0.39 3.43 -1.11
CA TRP A 231 0.71 2.03 -0.78
C TRP A 231 0.78 1.16 -2.04
N LEU A 232 -0.16 1.33 -2.96
CA LEU A 232 -0.14 0.63 -4.26
C LEU A 232 1.12 0.97 -5.05
N LEU A 233 1.49 2.26 -5.12
CA LEU A 233 2.75 2.68 -5.74
C LEU A 233 3.95 2.01 -5.08
N ALA A 234 4.00 1.99 -3.74
CA ALA A 234 5.08 1.39 -2.99
C ALA A 234 5.20 -0.11 -3.29
N VAL A 235 4.10 -0.88 -3.25
CA VAL A 235 4.14 -2.32 -3.49
C VAL A 235 4.55 -2.64 -4.93
N VAL A 236 3.98 -1.96 -5.92
CA VAL A 236 4.33 -2.15 -7.34
C VAL A 236 5.80 -1.81 -7.58
N ALA A 237 6.26 -0.67 -7.06
CA ALA A 237 7.66 -0.26 -7.22
C ALA A 237 8.63 -1.20 -6.48
N CYS A 238 8.29 -1.67 -5.27
CA CYS A 238 9.09 -2.63 -4.53
C CYS A 238 9.26 -3.93 -5.31
N TRP A 239 8.13 -4.49 -5.78
CA TRP A 239 8.11 -5.77 -6.46
C TRP A 239 8.87 -5.68 -7.79
N GLU A 240 8.59 -4.65 -8.59
CA GLU A 240 9.30 -4.43 -9.84
C GLU A 240 10.81 -4.27 -9.61
N PHE A 241 11.20 -3.41 -8.67
CA PHE A 241 12.61 -3.16 -8.39
C PHE A 241 13.34 -4.40 -7.86
N ALA A 242 12.68 -5.18 -6.99
CA ALA A 242 13.22 -6.44 -6.49
C ALA A 242 13.42 -7.46 -7.62
N TRP A 243 12.48 -7.57 -8.55
CA TRP A 243 12.59 -8.47 -9.69
C TRP A 243 13.71 -8.05 -10.64
N GLN A 244 13.83 -6.75 -10.94
CA GLN A 244 14.90 -6.24 -11.80
C GLN A 244 16.29 -6.47 -11.19
N ILE A 245 16.43 -6.29 -9.87
CA ILE A 245 17.66 -6.60 -9.15
C ILE A 245 17.96 -8.10 -9.16
N ASP A 246 16.98 -8.95 -8.90
CA ASP A 246 17.14 -10.40 -8.93
C ASP A 246 17.67 -10.89 -10.29
N ARG A 247 17.09 -10.35 -11.37
CA ARG A 247 17.53 -10.62 -12.73
C ARG A 247 18.94 -10.10 -13.01
N ALA A 248 19.30 -8.92 -12.48
CA ALA A 248 20.61 -8.32 -12.72
C ALA A 248 21.76 -9.02 -11.98
N VAL A 249 21.49 -9.63 -10.82
CA VAL A 249 22.51 -10.27 -9.97
C VAL A 249 22.39 -11.81 -9.98
N GLU A 250 21.66 -12.37 -10.93
CA GLU A 250 21.52 -13.83 -11.16
C GLU A 250 21.10 -14.63 -9.89
N GLY A 251 20.18 -14.08 -9.09
CA GLY A 251 19.62 -14.79 -7.93
C GLY A 251 20.50 -14.81 -6.67
N LYS A 252 21.53 -13.95 -6.57
CA LYS A 252 22.29 -13.79 -5.31
C LYS A 252 21.43 -13.12 -4.24
N ARG A 253 21.25 -13.81 -3.13
CA ARG A 253 20.07 -13.74 -2.26
C ARG A 253 19.85 -12.40 -1.53
N VAL A 254 20.90 -11.64 -1.24
CA VAL A 254 20.74 -10.42 -0.42
C VAL A 254 20.19 -9.23 -1.21
N TRP A 255 20.52 -9.12 -2.50
CA TRP A 255 20.20 -7.92 -3.29
C TRP A 255 18.69 -7.73 -3.53
N PRO A 256 17.91 -8.75 -3.91
CA PRO A 256 16.45 -8.63 -4.02
C PRO A 256 15.81 -8.31 -2.68
N LEU A 257 16.34 -8.86 -1.58
CA LEU A 257 15.86 -8.55 -0.23
C LEU A 257 16.05 -7.07 0.13
N ILE A 258 17.21 -6.49 -0.22
CA ILE A 258 17.50 -5.05 -0.02
C ILE A 258 16.55 -4.17 -0.82
N ALA A 259 16.18 -4.58 -2.04
CA ALA A 259 15.27 -3.83 -2.91
C ALA A 259 13.94 -3.50 -2.22
N TRP A 260 13.40 -4.47 -1.46
CA TRP A 260 12.17 -4.30 -0.67
C TRP A 260 12.30 -3.23 0.43
N ALA A 261 13.50 -2.96 0.94
CA ALA A 261 13.72 -1.88 1.91
C ALA A 261 13.98 -0.52 1.25
N VAL A 262 14.75 -0.51 0.16
CA VAL A 262 15.21 0.72 -0.48
C VAL A 262 14.04 1.54 -1.02
N VAL A 263 13.09 0.91 -1.72
CA VAL A 263 11.94 1.62 -2.30
C VAL A 263 11.08 2.35 -1.25
N PRO A 264 10.57 1.69 -0.18
CA PRO A 264 9.75 2.37 0.82
C PRO A 264 10.58 3.38 1.63
N ALA A 265 11.87 3.13 1.83
CA ALA A 265 12.77 4.10 2.45
C ALA A 265 12.93 5.36 1.59
N VAL A 266 13.14 5.22 0.28
CA VAL A 266 13.21 6.35 -0.66
C VAL A 266 11.88 7.10 -0.69
N ILE A 267 10.75 6.41 -0.75
CA ILE A 267 9.43 7.05 -0.68
C ILE A 267 9.31 7.85 0.63
N LEU A 268 9.64 7.26 1.77
CA LEU A 268 9.55 7.93 3.07
C LEU A 268 10.49 9.14 3.17
N ALA A 269 11.70 9.05 2.60
CA ALA A 269 12.65 10.16 2.49
C ALA A 269 12.11 11.29 1.60
N LEU A 270 11.46 10.96 0.48
CA LEU A 270 10.84 11.95 -0.41
C LEU A 270 9.64 12.64 0.25
N LEU A 271 8.84 11.92 1.04
CA LEU A 271 7.71 12.50 1.78
C LEU A 271 8.17 13.45 2.90
N THR A 272 9.30 13.14 3.53
CA THR A 272 9.89 13.94 4.62
C THR A 272 10.84 15.02 4.13
N ALA A 273 11.12 15.08 2.82
CA ALA A 273 11.93 16.13 2.22
C ALA A 273 11.40 17.54 2.55
N SER A 274 12.30 18.52 2.49
CA SER A 274 12.05 19.91 2.92
C SER A 274 10.66 20.44 2.55
N PRO A 275 9.95 21.13 3.48
CA PRO A 275 8.62 21.66 3.24
C PRO A 275 8.48 22.49 1.97
N THR A 276 9.52 23.23 1.60
CA THR A 276 9.55 24.09 0.41
C THR A 276 9.58 23.32 -0.91
N ARG A 277 9.98 22.05 -0.89
CA ARG A 277 9.99 21.17 -2.07
C ARG A 277 8.70 20.36 -2.22
N ARG A 278 7.85 20.31 -1.20
CA ARG A 278 6.58 19.57 -1.24
C ARG A 278 5.60 20.30 -2.17
N ARG A 279 5.25 19.64 -3.27
CA ARG A 279 4.21 20.09 -4.21
C ARG A 279 2.92 19.31 -3.95
N TRP A 280 1.85 19.70 -4.62
CA TRP A 280 0.65 18.87 -4.73
C TRP A 280 1.05 17.46 -5.22
N PRO A 281 0.54 16.36 -4.63
CA PRO A 281 -0.55 16.29 -3.64
C PRO A 281 -0.11 16.41 -2.17
N ILE A 282 1.20 16.29 -1.88
CA ILE A 282 1.72 16.16 -0.51
C ILE A 282 1.45 17.44 0.30
N SER A 283 1.66 18.62 -0.28
CA SER A 283 1.53 19.90 0.44
C SER A 283 0.11 20.21 0.92
N GLN A 284 -0.92 19.71 0.23
CA GLN A 284 -2.33 19.94 0.60
C GLN A 284 -2.87 18.81 1.48
N HIS A 285 -2.33 17.60 1.33
CA HIS A 285 -2.74 16.40 2.06
C HIS A 285 -1.64 15.85 2.97
N GLU A 286 -0.92 16.73 3.69
CA GLU A 286 0.24 16.34 4.51
C GLU A 286 -0.10 15.21 5.50
N ARG A 287 -1.28 15.28 6.14
CA ARG A 287 -1.77 14.25 7.05
C ARG A 287 -1.96 12.89 6.36
N SER A 288 -2.48 12.88 5.14
CA SER A 288 -2.68 11.67 4.33
C SER A 288 -1.39 10.96 4.00
N TYR A 289 -0.34 11.72 3.66
CA TYR A 289 0.94 11.14 3.25
C TYR A 289 1.85 10.83 4.45
N LEU A 290 1.95 11.73 5.43
CA LEU A 290 2.90 11.60 6.55
C LEU A 290 2.39 10.74 7.70
N LEU A 291 1.07 10.57 7.86
CA LEU A 291 0.49 9.66 8.84
C LEU A 291 -0.05 8.41 8.16
N TYR A 292 -1.19 8.51 7.47
CA TYR A 292 -1.85 7.33 6.92
C TYR A 292 -0.98 6.60 5.88
N GLY A 293 -0.32 7.35 5.00
CA GLY A 293 0.59 6.82 4.00
C GLY A 293 1.88 6.23 4.58
N ALA A 294 2.60 7.01 5.38
CA ALA A 294 3.93 6.68 5.86
C ALA A 294 3.97 5.66 7.03
N VAL A 295 2.95 5.61 7.89
CA VAL A 295 2.95 4.68 9.05
C VAL A 295 3.08 3.22 8.60
N PRO A 296 2.27 2.69 7.64
CA PRO A 296 2.46 1.33 7.14
C PRO A 296 3.83 1.08 6.51
N LEU A 297 4.41 2.07 5.82
CA LEU A 297 5.75 1.96 5.25
C LEU A 297 6.81 1.84 6.35
N ALA A 298 6.72 2.64 7.40
CA ALA A 298 7.63 2.57 8.54
C ALA A 298 7.49 1.25 9.31
N VAL A 299 6.27 0.74 9.49
CA VAL A 299 6.01 -0.57 10.10
C VAL A 299 6.59 -1.69 9.24
N PHE A 300 6.37 -1.64 7.92
CA PHE A 300 6.94 -2.60 6.98
C PHE A 300 8.47 -2.58 7.04
N LEU A 301 9.11 -1.41 7.04
CA LEU A 301 10.56 -1.26 7.15
C LEU A 301 11.11 -1.83 8.46
N ALA A 302 10.41 -1.62 9.58
CA ALA A 302 10.78 -2.20 10.86
C ALA A 302 10.66 -3.74 10.84
N ALA A 303 9.56 -4.27 10.31
CA ALA A 303 9.34 -5.70 10.15
C ALA A 303 10.38 -6.33 9.22
N TRP A 304 10.68 -5.68 8.09
CA TRP A 304 11.72 -6.07 7.15
C TRP A 304 13.11 -6.10 7.82
N THR A 305 13.43 -5.09 8.64
CA THR A 305 14.70 -5.04 9.36
C THR A 305 14.85 -6.22 10.32
N ILE A 306 13.79 -6.58 11.04
CA ILE A 306 13.78 -7.75 11.92
C ILE A 306 13.92 -9.01 11.07
N TYR A 307 13.07 -9.19 10.06
CA TYR A 307 13.08 -10.35 9.17
C TYR A 307 14.46 -10.60 8.57
N ALA A 308 15.06 -9.59 7.94
CA ALA A 308 16.36 -9.70 7.29
C ALA A 308 17.49 -10.12 8.23
N ASN A 309 17.43 -9.73 9.52
CA ASN A 309 18.43 -10.16 10.50
C ASN A 309 18.35 -11.64 10.86
N PHE A 310 17.18 -12.26 10.75
CA PHE A 310 16.98 -13.67 11.09
C PHE A 310 17.04 -14.61 9.88
N THR A 311 16.84 -14.09 8.66
CA THR A 311 16.72 -14.93 7.45
C THR A 311 17.84 -14.76 6.44
N SER A 312 18.65 -13.69 6.54
CA SER A 312 19.73 -13.43 5.58
C SER A 312 21.11 -13.47 6.24
N ASP A 313 22.00 -14.26 5.64
CA ASP A 313 23.45 -14.29 5.91
C ASP A 313 24.17 -13.03 5.43
N GLY A 314 23.49 -12.18 4.65
CA GLY A 314 24.03 -10.96 4.08
C GLY A 314 25.10 -11.19 3.02
N ASP A 315 25.15 -12.35 2.35
CA ASP A 315 26.13 -12.62 1.29
C ASP A 315 26.07 -11.55 0.17
N PRO A 316 27.08 -10.68 0.06
CA PRO A 316 27.05 -9.54 -0.85
C PRO A 316 27.68 -9.85 -2.21
N ALA A 317 27.96 -11.12 -2.52
CA ALA A 317 28.58 -11.53 -3.78
C ALA A 317 27.95 -10.78 -4.98
N PRO A 318 28.75 -10.27 -5.93
CA PRO A 318 30.21 -10.47 -6.09
C PRO A 318 31.11 -9.57 -5.21
N LEU A 319 30.56 -8.73 -4.33
CA LEU A 319 31.37 -7.89 -3.44
C LEU A 319 31.94 -8.71 -2.27
N PRO A 320 33.08 -8.29 -1.68
CA PRO A 320 33.57 -8.90 -0.45
C PRO A 320 32.70 -8.51 0.76
N TYR A 321 32.55 -9.44 1.71
CA TYR A 321 31.87 -9.13 2.97
C TYR A 321 32.76 -8.28 3.89
N VAL A 322 32.30 -7.08 4.21
CA VAL A 322 32.90 -6.18 5.19
C VAL A 322 31.82 -5.75 6.19
N PRO A 323 31.99 -5.99 7.51
CA PRO A 323 31.00 -5.59 8.52
C PRO A 323 30.66 -4.10 8.42
N LEU A 324 29.38 -3.73 8.60
CA LEU A 324 28.86 -2.35 8.50
C LEU A 324 28.92 -1.71 7.11
N LEU A 325 29.83 -2.14 6.22
CA LEU A 325 29.90 -1.73 4.81
C LEU A 325 29.19 -2.72 3.88
N ASN A 326 28.67 -3.81 4.43
CA ASN A 326 27.82 -4.75 3.72
C ASN A 326 26.57 -4.02 3.19
N PRO A 327 26.13 -4.27 1.94
CA PRO A 327 24.95 -3.64 1.37
C PRO A 327 23.68 -3.77 2.24
N LEU A 328 23.48 -4.91 2.91
CA LEU A 328 22.35 -5.11 3.83
C LEU A 328 22.46 -4.20 5.05
N ASP A 329 23.65 -4.11 5.65
CA ASP A 329 23.87 -3.28 6.83
C ASP A 329 23.72 -1.78 6.50
N ILE A 330 24.21 -1.35 5.32
CA ILE A 330 24.01 0.02 4.82
C ILE A 330 22.52 0.31 4.62
N ALA A 331 21.78 -0.62 4.02
CA ALA A 331 20.34 -0.49 3.84
C ALA A 331 19.60 -0.39 5.18
N GLN A 332 19.95 -1.23 6.16
CA GLN A 332 19.38 -1.17 7.51
C GLN A 332 19.71 0.15 8.24
N ALA A 333 20.95 0.62 8.16
CA ALA A 333 21.36 1.91 8.70
C ALA A 333 20.56 3.07 8.05
N LEU A 334 20.39 3.04 6.73
CA LEU A 334 19.59 4.03 6.01
C LEU A 334 18.12 4.02 6.45
N VAL A 335 17.54 2.82 6.63
CA VAL A 335 16.17 2.66 7.16
C VAL A 335 16.05 3.31 8.54
N PHE A 336 16.99 3.06 9.45
CA PHE A 336 16.97 3.69 10.78
C PHE A 336 17.06 5.21 10.71
N VAL A 337 17.93 5.75 9.87
CA VAL A 337 18.08 7.21 9.67
C VAL A 337 16.78 7.82 9.13
N ILE A 338 16.17 7.22 8.12
CA ILE A 338 14.96 7.75 7.49
C ILE A 338 13.76 7.65 8.43
N VAL A 339 13.60 6.55 9.16
CA VAL A 339 12.53 6.41 10.16
C VAL A 339 12.72 7.41 11.29
N ALA A 340 13.95 7.61 11.78
CA ALA A 340 14.24 8.62 12.79
C ALA A 340 13.92 10.04 12.28
N TYR A 341 14.31 10.36 11.05
CA TYR A 341 14.03 11.65 10.43
C TYR A 341 12.52 11.88 10.21
N TRP A 342 11.78 10.85 9.81
CA TRP A 342 10.31 10.89 9.73
C TRP A 342 9.67 11.15 11.10
N LEU A 343 10.08 10.44 12.14
CA LEU A 343 9.59 10.67 13.50
C LEU A 343 9.89 12.09 14.01
N MET A 344 11.08 12.61 13.70
CA MET A 344 11.43 14.00 13.98
C MET A 344 10.52 14.96 13.22
N THR A 345 10.27 14.71 11.93
CA THR A 345 9.38 15.51 11.08
C THR A 345 7.96 15.57 11.67
N LEU A 346 7.39 14.43 12.04
CA LEU A 346 6.06 14.37 12.67
C LEU A 346 5.96 15.20 13.96
N ARG A 347 7.02 15.21 14.78
CA ARG A 347 7.07 16.03 15.99
C ARG A 347 7.21 17.51 15.70
N THR A 348 8.03 17.88 14.70
CA THR A 348 8.20 19.28 14.31
C THR A 348 6.90 19.88 13.76
N LEU A 349 6.10 19.07 13.05
CA LEU A 349 4.80 19.46 12.50
C LEU A 349 3.66 19.36 13.53
N GLY A 350 3.93 18.92 14.76
CA GLY A 350 2.93 18.82 15.83
C GLY A 350 1.94 17.66 15.69
N TYR A 351 2.18 16.71 14.78
CA TYR A 351 1.34 15.51 14.63
C TYR A 351 1.55 14.49 15.76
N VAL A 352 2.72 14.51 16.39
CA VAL A 352 3.01 13.72 17.59
C VAL A 352 3.08 14.69 18.76
N GLU A 353 2.16 14.52 19.71
CA GLU A 353 2.05 15.38 20.89
C GLU A 353 3.36 15.35 21.68
N LYS A 354 3.90 16.53 22.02
CA LYS A 354 5.20 16.66 22.71
C LYS A 354 5.22 16.02 24.10
N GLN A 355 4.06 15.69 24.68
CA GLN A 355 3.88 15.25 26.07
C GLN A 355 3.05 13.95 26.24
N GLY A 356 2.68 13.25 25.17
CA GLY A 356 1.93 11.99 25.30
C GLY A 356 2.76 10.87 25.97
N PRO A 357 2.13 9.79 26.49
CA PRO A 357 2.82 8.64 27.10
C PRO A 357 3.53 7.69 26.10
N ALA A 358 3.36 7.92 24.79
CA ALA A 358 3.92 7.09 23.71
C ALA A 358 5.42 7.23 23.35
N PRO A 359 6.21 8.27 23.74
CA PRO A 359 7.56 8.44 23.22
C PRO A 359 8.54 7.40 23.77
N ILE A 360 8.37 6.95 25.02
CA ILE A 360 9.29 5.96 25.63
C ILE A 360 9.18 4.61 24.91
N ALA A 361 7.96 4.12 24.67
CA ALA A 361 7.75 2.85 23.97
C ALA A 361 8.32 2.87 22.54
N LEU A 362 8.15 4.00 21.83
CA LEU A 362 8.71 4.19 20.49
C LEU A 362 10.25 4.20 20.51
N TYR A 363 10.87 4.90 21.45
CA TYR A 363 12.33 4.90 21.59
C TYR A 363 12.87 3.52 21.99
N ALA A 364 12.16 2.82 22.89
CA ALA A 364 12.51 1.46 23.28
C ALA A 364 12.42 0.49 22.10
N ALA A 365 11.36 0.59 21.28
CA ALA A 365 11.21 -0.20 20.06
C ALA A 365 12.33 0.10 19.04
N PHE A 366 12.64 1.39 18.83
CA PHE A 366 13.74 1.80 17.94
C PHE A 366 15.12 1.31 18.45
N GLY A 367 15.37 1.42 19.76
CA GLY A 367 16.58 0.92 20.40
C GLY A 367 16.69 -0.61 20.34
N GLY A 368 15.59 -1.33 20.56
CA GLY A 368 15.51 -2.79 20.44
C GLY A 368 15.78 -3.26 19.01
N ALA A 369 15.22 -2.58 18.00
CA ALA A 369 15.50 -2.88 16.59
C ALA A 369 16.98 -2.64 16.23
N ASN A 370 17.59 -1.55 16.73
CA ASN A 370 19.03 -1.32 16.56
C ASN A 370 19.87 -2.39 17.27
N PHE A 371 19.47 -2.83 18.46
CA PHE A 371 20.13 -3.91 19.19
C PHE A 371 20.09 -5.23 18.40
N ILE A 372 18.93 -5.59 17.84
CA ILE A 372 18.78 -6.75 16.95
C ILE A 372 19.70 -6.63 15.73
N TRP A 373 19.73 -5.46 15.10
CA TRP A 373 20.57 -5.20 13.93
C TRP A 373 22.07 -5.38 14.23
N VAL A 374 22.60 -4.72 15.26
CA VAL A 374 24.04 -4.82 15.57
C VAL A 374 24.45 -6.23 16.01
N ASN A 375 23.55 -6.99 16.63
CA ASN A 375 23.77 -8.41 16.88
C ASN A 375 23.78 -9.21 15.57
N GLY A 376 22.88 -8.91 14.63
CA GLY A 376 22.89 -9.50 13.29
C GLY A 376 24.20 -9.24 12.54
N VAL A 377 24.74 -8.01 12.61
CA VAL A 377 26.07 -7.67 12.04
C VAL A 377 27.15 -8.55 12.65
N LEU A 378 27.18 -8.72 13.97
CA LEU A 378 28.15 -9.58 14.64
C LEU A 378 28.01 -11.04 14.17
N LEU A 379 26.80 -11.59 14.14
CA LEU A 379 26.56 -12.98 13.73
C LEU A 379 26.93 -13.21 12.26
N ARG A 380 26.57 -12.30 11.35
CA ARG A 380 27.00 -12.34 9.95
C ARG A 380 28.52 -12.26 9.83
N THR A 381 29.17 -11.44 10.65
CA THR A 381 30.64 -11.33 10.67
C THR A 381 31.29 -12.64 11.08
N LEU A 382 30.79 -13.31 12.11
CA LEU A 382 31.28 -14.62 12.52
C LEU A 382 31.00 -15.71 11.47
N HIS A 383 29.88 -15.60 10.76
CA HIS A 383 29.59 -16.49 9.64
C HIS A 383 30.61 -16.34 8.51
N HIS A 384 30.84 -15.11 8.02
CA HIS A 384 31.72 -14.87 6.88
C HIS A 384 33.22 -14.98 7.20
N TRP A 385 33.64 -14.64 8.43
CA TRP A 385 35.07 -14.59 8.80
C TRP A 385 35.55 -15.81 9.59
N ALA A 386 34.65 -16.51 10.27
CA ALA A 386 34.98 -17.69 11.09
C ALA A 386 34.24 -18.96 10.65
N ASP A 387 33.58 -18.91 9.49
CA ASP A 387 32.91 -20.05 8.83
C ASP A 387 31.88 -20.77 9.72
N VAL A 388 31.26 -20.03 10.64
CA VAL A 388 30.17 -20.56 11.49
C VAL A 388 28.89 -20.59 10.65
N PRO A 389 28.19 -21.72 10.48
CA PRO A 389 26.97 -21.77 9.68
C PRO A 389 25.91 -20.78 10.18
N PHE A 390 25.32 -19.98 9.27
CA PHE A 390 24.26 -19.02 9.59
C PHE A 390 22.91 -19.74 9.84
N GLN A 391 22.87 -20.56 10.87
CA GLN A 391 21.69 -21.28 11.36
C GLN A 391 21.61 -21.09 12.87
N LEU A 392 20.41 -20.81 13.40
CA LEU A 392 20.24 -20.46 14.80
C LEU A 392 20.81 -21.53 15.75
N ASP A 393 20.52 -22.80 15.48
CA ASP A 393 21.01 -23.90 16.32
C ASP A 393 22.53 -24.05 16.31
N ALA A 394 23.17 -23.86 15.15
CA ALA A 394 24.62 -23.91 15.01
C ALA A 394 25.29 -22.73 15.74
N MET A 395 24.73 -21.53 15.58
CA MET A 395 25.19 -20.30 16.24
C MET A 395 25.08 -20.42 17.77
N LEU A 396 23.97 -20.95 18.29
CA LEU A 396 23.75 -21.09 19.73
C LEU A 396 24.72 -22.10 20.37
N ARG A 397 25.12 -23.14 19.65
CA ARG A 397 26.07 -24.17 20.12
C ARG A 397 27.54 -23.75 19.98
N SER A 398 27.83 -22.70 19.20
CA SER A 398 29.21 -22.27 18.94
C SER A 398 29.80 -21.51 20.13
N VAL A 399 30.88 -22.05 20.70
CA VAL A 399 31.63 -21.40 21.80
C VAL A 399 32.14 -20.02 21.37
N LEU A 400 32.61 -19.90 20.12
CA LEU A 400 33.07 -18.62 19.56
C LEU A 400 31.96 -17.57 19.53
N VAL A 401 30.75 -17.95 19.09
CA VAL A 401 29.59 -17.05 19.03
C VAL A 401 29.18 -16.61 20.43
N GLN A 402 29.13 -17.54 21.39
CA GLN A 402 28.77 -17.21 22.77
C GLN A 402 29.75 -16.22 23.40
N ALA A 403 31.06 -16.48 23.26
CA ALA A 403 32.12 -15.60 23.75
C ALA A 403 32.07 -14.21 23.07
N ALA A 404 31.92 -14.18 21.75
CA ALA A 404 31.83 -12.94 20.98
C ALA A 404 30.61 -12.09 21.39
N LEU A 405 29.43 -12.71 21.59
CA LEU A 405 28.24 -12.01 22.08
C LEU A 405 28.45 -11.44 23.48
N SER A 406 29.04 -12.20 24.40
CA SER A 406 29.31 -11.75 25.78
C SER A 406 30.26 -10.55 25.79
N LEU A 407 31.35 -10.61 25.02
CA LEU A 407 32.30 -9.50 24.88
C LEU A 407 31.66 -8.28 24.21
N PHE A 408 30.91 -8.50 23.11
CA PHE A 408 30.25 -7.45 22.37
C PHE A 408 29.21 -6.70 23.21
N TRP A 409 28.34 -7.42 23.94
CA TRP A 409 27.36 -6.81 24.84
C TRP A 409 28.01 -6.05 25.98
N SER A 410 29.14 -6.53 26.49
CA SER A 410 29.93 -5.85 27.52
C SER A 410 30.42 -4.48 27.04
N ILE A 411 31.01 -4.44 25.85
CA ILE A 411 31.51 -3.21 25.22
C ILE A 411 30.34 -2.28 24.87
N LEU A 412 29.24 -2.83 24.34
CA LEU A 412 28.05 -2.07 23.99
C LEU A 412 27.40 -1.44 25.24
N ALA A 413 27.28 -2.18 26.33
CA ALA A 413 26.78 -1.68 27.60
C ALA A 413 27.63 -0.52 28.13
N LEU A 414 28.96 -0.69 28.16
CA LEU A 414 29.89 0.37 28.54
C LEU A 414 29.74 1.61 27.65
N ALA A 415 29.68 1.44 26.32
CA ALA A 415 29.53 2.54 25.37
C ALA A 415 28.21 3.31 25.59
N ILE A 416 27.10 2.59 25.77
CA ILE A 416 25.79 3.17 26.08
C ILE A 416 25.83 3.97 27.38
N MET A 417 26.40 3.40 28.45
CA MET A 417 26.49 4.05 29.76
C MET A 417 27.36 5.31 29.71
N VAL A 418 28.55 5.24 29.09
CA VAL A 418 29.44 6.40 28.93
C VAL A 418 28.77 7.50 28.11
N PHE A 419 28.12 7.16 27.00
CA PHE A 419 27.37 8.12 26.19
C PHE A 419 26.22 8.75 26.98
N ALA A 420 25.47 7.93 27.72
CA ALA A 420 24.35 8.38 28.53
C ALA A 420 24.79 9.32 29.67
N THR A 421 25.92 9.04 30.33
CA THR A 421 26.51 9.94 31.33
C THR A 421 26.90 11.28 30.70
N ARG A 422 27.58 11.27 29.54
CA ARG A 422 27.98 12.51 28.83
C ARG A 422 26.79 13.36 28.38
N ARG A 423 25.64 12.74 28.11
CA ARG A 423 24.41 13.40 27.67
C ARG A 423 23.39 13.60 28.80
N ALA A 424 23.72 13.23 30.04
CA ALA A 424 22.82 13.22 31.20
C ALA A 424 21.49 12.48 30.97
N LEU A 425 21.50 11.38 30.20
CA LEU A 425 20.33 10.58 29.86
C LEU A 425 20.17 9.38 30.80
N ARG A 426 19.45 9.58 31.92
CA ARG A 426 19.29 8.53 32.95
C ARG A 426 18.67 7.23 32.43
N GLU A 427 17.60 7.31 31.63
CA GLU A 427 16.91 6.13 31.10
C GLU A 427 17.80 5.29 30.17
N LEU A 428 18.63 5.96 29.37
CA LEU A 428 19.60 5.29 28.50
C LEU A 428 20.73 4.64 29.32
N TRP A 429 21.18 5.29 30.40
CA TRP A 429 22.16 4.73 31.32
C TRP A 429 21.64 3.46 31.99
N LEU A 430 20.38 3.47 32.46
CA LEU A 430 19.73 2.30 33.06
C LEU A 430 19.61 1.13 32.06
N THR A 431 19.37 1.43 30.78
CA THR A 431 19.34 0.42 29.72
C THR A 431 20.72 -0.25 29.54
N GLY A 432 21.80 0.53 29.55
CA GLY A 432 23.17 -0.01 29.51
C GLY A 432 23.52 -0.83 30.76
N ALA A 433 23.13 -0.37 31.95
CA ALA A 433 23.31 -1.10 33.20
C ALA A 433 22.53 -2.43 33.22
N ALA A 434 21.30 -2.43 32.70
CA ALA A 434 20.49 -3.64 32.55
C ALA A 434 21.14 -4.64 31.59
N LEU A 435 21.64 -4.18 30.44
CA LEU A 435 22.39 -5.03 29.50
C LEU A 435 23.64 -5.63 30.17
N MET A 436 24.37 -4.84 30.97
CA MET A 436 25.51 -5.34 31.74
C MET A 436 25.08 -6.43 32.75
N GLY A 437 23.97 -6.22 33.46
CA GLY A 437 23.40 -7.24 34.35
C GLY A 437 23.07 -8.55 33.62
N VAL A 438 22.50 -8.46 32.41
CA VAL A 438 22.24 -9.62 31.54
C VAL A 438 23.53 -10.35 31.18
N VAL A 439 24.59 -9.62 30.83
CA VAL A 439 25.90 -10.22 30.51
C VAL A 439 26.45 -10.98 31.71
N VAL A 440 26.42 -10.39 32.91
CA VAL A 440 26.89 -11.04 34.14
C VAL A 440 26.13 -12.34 34.38
N VAL A 441 24.80 -12.30 34.30
CA VAL A 441 23.96 -13.50 34.47
C VAL A 441 24.30 -14.55 33.40
N LYS A 442 24.45 -14.14 32.13
CA LYS A 442 24.80 -15.04 31.03
C LYS A 442 26.16 -15.74 31.28
N LEU A 443 27.16 -15.00 31.77
CA LEU A 443 28.47 -15.56 32.08
C LEU A 443 28.38 -16.69 33.10
N PHE A 444 27.53 -16.53 34.13
CA PHE A 444 27.33 -17.57 35.15
C PHE A 444 26.52 -18.78 34.67
N LEU A 445 25.54 -18.58 33.78
CA LEU A 445 24.63 -19.65 33.36
C LEU A 445 25.13 -20.43 32.13
N VAL A 446 25.67 -19.72 31.14
CA VAL A 446 25.98 -20.26 29.81
C VAL A 446 27.49 -20.46 29.63
N ASP A 447 28.29 -19.45 29.98
CA ASP A 447 29.73 -19.51 29.75
C ASP A 447 30.45 -20.35 30.82
N LEU A 448 29.85 -20.51 32.00
CA LEU A 448 30.39 -21.35 33.06
C LEU A 448 30.25 -22.86 32.78
N SER A 449 29.20 -23.28 32.08
CA SER A 449 28.90 -24.71 31.87
C SER A 449 29.75 -25.36 30.77
N ASN A 450 30.38 -24.56 29.90
CA ASN A 450 31.01 -25.04 28.66
C ASN A 450 32.52 -24.76 28.54
N VAL A 451 33.19 -24.25 29.58
CA VAL A 451 34.61 -23.83 29.51
C VAL A 451 35.42 -24.29 30.73
N GLY A 452 36.73 -24.50 30.52
CA GLY A 452 37.69 -24.91 31.55
C GLY A 452 37.86 -23.90 32.69
N THR A 453 38.53 -24.33 33.76
CA THR A 453 38.68 -23.55 35.00
C THR A 453 39.47 -22.26 34.81
N VAL A 454 40.46 -22.25 33.90
CA VAL A 454 41.35 -21.10 33.69
C VAL A 454 40.65 -19.99 32.89
N GLU A 455 39.96 -20.35 31.80
CA GLU A 455 39.20 -19.40 30.99
C GLU A 455 38.10 -18.73 31.81
N ARG A 456 37.49 -19.48 32.73
CA ARG A 456 36.50 -18.96 33.68
C ARG A 456 37.08 -17.86 34.58
N ILE A 457 38.28 -18.05 35.12
CA ILE A 457 38.97 -17.05 35.96
C ILE A 457 39.28 -15.78 35.13
N VAL A 458 39.80 -15.94 33.91
CA VAL A 458 40.11 -14.82 33.02
C VAL A 458 38.85 -14.02 32.67
N SER A 459 37.74 -14.69 32.34
CA SER A 459 36.45 -14.03 32.08
C SER A 459 35.92 -13.26 33.29
N PHE A 460 36.06 -13.81 34.50
CA PHE A 460 35.65 -13.10 35.73
C PHE A 460 36.48 -11.85 35.99
N ILE A 461 37.80 -11.93 35.80
CA ILE A 461 38.68 -10.77 35.95
C ILE A 461 38.33 -9.72 34.90
N GLY A 462 38.14 -10.11 33.64
CA GLY A 462 37.78 -9.19 32.57
C GLY A 462 36.49 -8.42 32.84
N VAL A 463 35.45 -9.13 33.29
CA VAL A 463 34.15 -8.53 33.62
C VAL A 463 34.23 -7.66 34.88
N GLY A 464 34.96 -8.12 35.89
CA GLY A 464 35.21 -7.33 37.11
C GLY A 464 35.96 -6.02 36.84
N VAL A 465 37.00 -6.07 36.01
CA VAL A 465 37.72 -4.87 35.56
C VAL A 465 36.78 -3.94 34.78
N LEU A 466 35.94 -4.49 33.89
CA LEU A 466 34.99 -3.69 33.14
C LEU A 466 33.96 -2.99 34.05
N MET A 467 33.46 -3.69 35.08
CA MET A 467 32.58 -3.10 36.09
C MET A 467 33.25 -1.97 36.87
N LEU A 468 34.54 -2.13 37.21
CA LEU A 468 35.32 -1.07 37.86
C LEU A 468 35.47 0.16 36.95
N VAL A 469 35.79 -0.06 35.67
CA VAL A 469 35.90 1.00 34.65
C VAL A 469 34.58 1.73 34.49
N ILE A 470 33.45 1.02 34.47
CA ILE A 470 32.11 1.62 34.42
C ILE A 470 31.85 2.49 35.65
N GLY A 471 32.13 1.97 36.85
CA GLY A 471 31.94 2.71 38.10
C GLY A 471 32.74 4.01 38.17
N TYR A 472 33.93 4.02 37.56
CA TYR A 472 34.79 5.21 37.49
C TYR A 472 34.39 6.19 36.37
N LEU A 473 34.14 5.71 35.15
CA LEU A 473 33.93 6.56 33.96
C LEU A 473 32.47 7.00 33.75
N SER A 474 31.51 6.30 34.35
CA SER A 474 30.09 6.47 34.04
C SER A 474 29.22 6.51 35.30
N PRO A 475 29.36 7.55 36.15
CA PRO A 475 28.42 7.76 37.26
C PRO A 475 26.99 7.96 36.75
N VAL A 476 26.02 7.55 37.56
CA VAL A 476 24.58 7.64 37.27
C VAL A 476 24.17 9.10 37.13
N PRO A 477 23.51 9.51 36.03
CA PRO A 477 22.96 10.86 35.89
C PRO A 477 21.92 11.20 36.99
N PRO A 478 21.94 12.42 37.55
CA PRO A 478 20.98 12.85 38.58
C PRO A 478 19.54 12.88 38.04
N ARG A 479 18.54 12.69 38.92
CA ARG A 479 17.10 12.70 38.56
C ARG A 479 16.54 14.09 38.22
N PHE A 480 17.15 15.14 38.76
CA PHE A 480 16.72 16.52 38.58
C PHE A 480 17.90 17.34 38.05
N ARG A 481 17.66 18.25 37.10
CA ARG A 481 18.65 19.24 36.70
C ARG A 481 18.68 20.29 37.81
N THR A 482 19.85 20.71 38.25
CA THR A 482 19.99 21.66 39.39
C THR A 482 19.30 23.01 39.15
N GLU A 483 18.91 23.31 37.91
CA GLU A 483 18.10 24.46 37.49
C GLU A 483 16.60 24.31 37.80
N ASP A 484 16.07 23.09 37.90
CA ASP A 484 14.65 22.82 38.22
C ASP A 484 14.36 22.86 39.74
N LEU A 485 15.41 23.03 40.56
CA LEU A 485 15.37 23.11 42.02
C LEU A 485 15.53 24.54 42.55
N LYS A 486 15.55 25.54 41.66
CA LYS A 486 15.46 26.98 41.97
C LYS A 486 14.16 27.52 41.42
#